data_AF-A0A7S1IU20-F1
#
_entry.id   AF-A0A7S1IU20-F1
#
_cell.length_a   1.000
_cell.length_b   1.000
_cell.length_c   1.000
_cell.angle_alpha   90.00
_cell.angle_beta   90.00
_cell.angle_gamma   90.00
#
_symmetry.space_group_name_H-M   'P 1'
#
loop_
_entity.id
_entity.type
_entity.pdbx_description
1 polymer ?
#
loop_
_entity_poly.entity_id
_entity_poly.type
_entity_poly.pdbx_seq_one_letter_code
_entity_poly.pdbx_strand_id
1 'polypeptide(L)'
;MLSSTLPVRLSAPPDAGADTSPMDQQAQLQRIAGRILAISVGRGALTLSTLRSQPTENLRIAPIVIAGKRGKNEAILKLDVSQIPADALTWPEFHNGCAVGLQLKGYPQKGPAPGATGSKALSPITRDWILYHYPAQPTPANAGMLFALGLQGHLSALALTDVFRFMSVRHDPTTIAILLGLAATYRGTMTAAITSMLSLHLAAITPAYPDLEVSLLVQTAALIGVGLLYQ
;
A
#
# COMPACT_ATOMS: atom_id res chain seq x y z
N MET A 1 6.13 14.19 -13.31
CA MET A 1 5.17 13.40 -14.11
C MET A 1 4.39 12.38 -13.28
N LEU A 2 4.91 11.85 -12.15
CA LEU A 2 4.23 10.87 -11.29
C LEU A 2 3.73 11.47 -9.95
N SER A 3 3.10 12.64 -9.98
CA SER A 3 2.46 13.21 -8.78
C SER A 3 0.96 12.90 -8.82
N SER A 4 0.47 12.27 -7.76
CA SER A 4 -0.96 12.03 -7.50
C SER A 4 -1.56 13.03 -6.51
N THR A 5 -0.78 14.01 -6.02
CA THR A 5 -1.20 14.95 -4.95
C THR A 5 -1.62 16.32 -5.46
N LEU A 6 -1.49 16.56 -6.76
CA LEU A 6 -1.78 17.84 -7.40
C LEU A 6 -2.87 17.70 -8.45
N PRO A 7 -3.75 18.71 -8.61
CA PRO A 7 -4.73 18.71 -9.69
C PRO A 7 -4.08 18.64 -11.08
N VAL A 8 -4.67 17.83 -11.97
CA VAL A 8 -4.20 17.63 -13.34
C VAL A 8 -4.65 18.79 -14.23
N ARG A 9 -3.83 19.15 -15.22
CA ARG A 9 -4.22 20.16 -16.21
C ARG A 9 -5.23 19.57 -17.19
N LEU A 10 -6.41 20.18 -17.29
CA LEU A 10 -7.44 19.84 -18.27
C LEU A 10 -7.18 20.59 -19.59
N SER A 11 -7.32 19.89 -20.71
CA SER A 11 -7.16 20.47 -22.06
C SER A 11 -8.49 21.04 -22.55
N ALA A 12 -8.46 22.24 -23.13
CA ALA A 12 -9.61 22.78 -23.86
C ALA A 12 -9.69 22.13 -25.27
N PRO A 13 -10.90 21.85 -25.79
CA PRO A 13 -11.07 21.51 -27.20
C PRO A 13 -10.55 22.63 -28.10
N PRO A 14 -9.97 22.33 -29.27
CA PRO A 14 -9.42 23.34 -30.19
C PRO A 14 -10.48 24.34 -30.71
N ASP A 15 -11.75 23.93 -30.79
CA ASP A 15 -12.86 24.75 -31.30
C ASP A 15 -13.78 25.33 -30.21
N ALA A 16 -13.49 25.05 -28.94
CA ALA A 16 -14.29 25.59 -27.85
C ALA A 16 -13.80 27.00 -27.49
N GLY A 17 -14.72 27.96 -27.52
CA GLY A 17 -14.51 29.26 -26.86
C GLY A 17 -14.19 29.12 -25.38
N ALA A 18 -14.07 30.25 -24.67
CA ALA A 18 -13.73 30.27 -23.24
C ALA A 18 -14.64 29.38 -22.37
N ASP A 19 -15.87 29.09 -22.82
CA ASP A 19 -16.89 28.38 -22.06
C ASP A 19 -17.03 26.91 -22.51
N THR A 20 -16.20 26.02 -21.95
CA THR A 20 -16.48 24.58 -21.96
C THR A 20 -17.42 24.25 -20.80
N SER A 21 -18.47 23.47 -21.05
CA SER A 21 -19.45 23.13 -20.01
C SER A 21 -18.76 22.39 -18.84
N PRO A 22 -19.15 22.65 -17.57
CA PRO A 22 -18.64 21.88 -16.43
C PRO A 22 -18.86 20.36 -16.60
N MET A 23 -19.88 19.94 -17.36
CA MET A 23 -20.10 18.54 -17.72
C MET A 23 -18.98 17.98 -18.60
N ASP A 24 -18.46 18.75 -19.56
CA ASP A 24 -17.37 18.30 -20.44
C ASP A 24 -16.06 18.16 -19.65
N GLN A 25 -15.83 19.09 -18.72
CA GLN A 25 -14.68 19.04 -17.82
C GLN A 25 -14.76 17.82 -16.89
N GLN A 26 -15.95 17.51 -16.37
CA GLN A 26 -16.21 16.33 -15.55
C GLN A 26 -15.98 15.04 -16.36
N ALA A 27 -16.49 14.95 -17.59
CA ALA A 27 -16.27 13.81 -18.47
C ALA A 27 -14.78 13.62 -18.83
N GLN A 28 -14.04 14.71 -19.05
CA GLN A 28 -12.60 14.65 -19.27
C GLN A 28 -11.86 14.18 -18.02
N LEU A 29 -12.24 14.67 -16.83
CA LEU A 29 -11.64 14.25 -15.57
C LEU A 29 -11.91 12.77 -15.28
N GLN A 30 -13.12 12.27 -15.59
CA GLN A 30 -13.44 10.83 -15.52
C GLN A 30 -12.53 9.99 -16.42
N ARG A 31 -12.28 10.41 -17.66
CA ARG A 31 -11.37 9.70 -18.59
C ARG A 31 -9.92 9.65 -18.06
N ILE A 32 -9.49 10.70 -17.35
CA ILE A 32 -8.12 10.80 -16.82
C ILE A 32 -8.00 10.14 -15.43
N ALA A 33 -9.10 9.95 -14.70
CA ALA A 33 -9.13 9.42 -13.34
C ALA A 33 -8.41 8.07 -13.22
N GLY A 34 -8.65 7.13 -14.15
CA GLY A 34 -7.96 5.83 -14.16
C GLY A 34 -6.44 5.97 -14.21
N ARG A 35 -5.93 6.94 -14.98
CA ARG A 35 -4.50 7.25 -15.02
C ARG A 35 -4.01 7.80 -13.67
N ILE A 36 -4.75 8.71 -13.05
CA ILE A 36 -4.40 9.28 -11.73
C ILE A 36 -4.30 8.17 -10.68
N LEU A 37 -5.28 7.27 -10.65
CA LEU A 37 -5.34 6.16 -9.70
C LEU A 37 -4.20 5.14 -9.89
N ALA A 38 -3.65 5.02 -11.10
CA ALA A 38 -2.54 4.13 -11.41
C ALA A 38 -1.13 4.72 -11.14
N ILE A 39 -0.99 6.06 -10.99
CA ILE A 39 0.31 6.74 -10.85
C ILE A 39 1.14 6.20 -9.68
N SER A 40 0.47 5.83 -8.58
CA SER A 40 1.13 5.38 -7.35
C SER A 40 2.07 4.19 -7.60
N VAL A 41 1.70 3.25 -8.47
CA VAL A 41 2.51 2.06 -8.77
C VAL A 41 3.85 2.47 -9.41
N GLY A 42 3.80 3.31 -10.45
CA GLY A 42 5.00 3.82 -11.11
C GLY A 42 5.84 4.69 -10.18
N ARG A 43 5.20 5.49 -9.32
CA ARG A 43 5.90 6.31 -8.32
C ARG A 43 6.71 5.43 -7.36
N GLY A 44 6.10 4.36 -6.83
CA GLY A 44 6.76 3.43 -5.92
C GLY A 44 8.00 2.77 -6.54
N ALA A 45 7.91 2.37 -7.81
CA ALA A 45 9.04 1.82 -8.55
C ALA A 45 10.16 2.85 -8.75
N LEU A 46 9.82 4.08 -9.12
CA LEU A 46 10.79 5.16 -9.35
C LEU A 46 11.54 5.54 -8.07
N THR A 47 10.87 5.52 -6.93
CA THR A 47 11.43 6.02 -5.67
C THR A 47 11.90 4.90 -4.73
N LEU A 48 12.01 3.66 -5.22
CA LEU A 48 12.38 2.50 -4.41
C LEU A 48 13.70 2.69 -3.66
N SER A 49 13.70 2.51 -2.34
CA SER A 49 14.89 2.59 -1.47
C SER A 49 15.68 3.90 -1.54
N THR A 50 15.02 5.01 -1.85
CA THR A 50 15.63 6.34 -1.95
C THR A 50 15.69 7.10 -0.63
N LEU A 51 14.82 6.77 0.33
CA LEU A 51 14.68 7.47 1.62
C LEU A 51 15.29 6.64 2.75
N ARG A 52 16.17 7.27 3.55
CA ARG A 52 16.63 6.69 4.82
C ARG A 52 15.70 7.18 5.92
N SER A 53 14.98 6.26 6.55
CA SER A 53 14.10 6.64 7.65
C SER A 53 14.88 7.14 8.86
N GLN A 54 14.27 8.06 9.60
CA GLN A 54 14.71 8.42 10.94
C GLN A 54 13.78 7.79 12.00
N PRO A 55 14.28 7.43 13.18
CA PRO A 55 13.44 6.84 14.24
C PRO A 55 12.24 7.71 14.65
N THR A 56 12.37 9.03 14.57
CA THR A 56 11.34 10.02 14.92
C THR A 56 10.59 10.58 13.71
N GLU A 57 10.86 10.05 12.51
CA GLU A 57 10.20 10.51 11.30
C GLU A 57 8.73 10.11 11.31
N ASN A 58 7.87 11.06 10.93
CA ASN A 58 6.45 10.81 10.70
C ASN A 58 6.20 10.72 9.19
N LEU A 59 6.15 9.50 8.67
CA LEU A 59 5.95 9.22 7.26
C LEU A 59 4.48 9.48 6.89
N ARG A 60 4.25 10.57 6.16
CA ARG A 60 2.89 10.97 5.75
C ARG A 60 2.53 10.37 4.40
N ILE A 61 1.41 9.65 4.35
CA ILE A 61 0.80 9.20 3.09
C ILE A 61 -0.12 10.30 2.58
N ALA A 62 0.37 11.08 1.62
CA ALA A 62 -0.44 12.14 1.00
C ALA A 62 -1.61 11.53 0.20
N PRO A 63 -2.85 12.05 0.35
CA PRO A 63 -4.02 11.49 -0.32
C PRO A 63 -3.95 11.67 -1.84
N ILE A 64 -4.63 10.78 -2.57
CA ILE A 64 -4.77 10.91 -4.02
C ILE A 64 -5.75 12.04 -4.33
N VAL A 65 -5.34 12.97 -5.17
CA VAL A 65 -6.14 14.10 -5.61
C VAL A 65 -6.69 13.83 -7.01
N ILE A 66 -7.98 13.52 -7.07
CA ILE A 66 -8.71 13.35 -8.34
C ILE A 66 -9.40 14.66 -8.68
N ALA A 67 -8.60 15.61 -9.15
CA ALA A 67 -9.07 16.95 -9.48
C ALA A 67 -8.39 17.50 -10.73
N GLY A 68 -9.09 18.39 -11.42
CA GLY A 68 -8.63 19.07 -12.62
C GLY A 68 -8.58 20.59 -12.45
N LYS A 69 -7.69 21.25 -13.21
CA LYS A 69 -7.66 22.71 -13.40
C LYS A 69 -7.26 23.02 -14.83
N ARG A 70 -7.81 24.04 -15.50
CA ARG A 70 -7.43 24.39 -16.88
C ARG A 70 -6.40 25.52 -16.92
N GLY A 71 -6.55 26.52 -16.06
CA GLY A 71 -5.63 27.66 -15.85
C GLY A 71 -4.85 27.64 -14.52
N LYS A 72 -3.96 28.63 -14.34
CA LYS A 72 -3.26 28.87 -13.06
C LYS A 72 -4.17 29.47 -11.97
N ASN A 73 -5.13 30.30 -12.38
CA ASN A 73 -6.04 31.04 -11.47
C ASN A 73 -7.49 30.54 -11.54
N GLU A 74 -7.75 29.42 -12.21
CA GLU A 74 -9.10 28.85 -12.31
C GLU A 74 -9.42 27.96 -11.11
N ALA A 75 -10.72 27.82 -10.84
CA ALA A 75 -11.23 26.94 -9.80
C ALA A 75 -10.81 25.47 -10.05
N ILE A 76 -10.54 24.76 -8.96
CA ILE A 76 -10.24 23.33 -8.99
C ILE A 76 -11.55 22.56 -9.10
N LEU A 77 -11.72 21.83 -10.21
CA LEU A 77 -12.83 20.89 -10.39
C LEU A 77 -12.46 19.56 -9.72
N LYS A 78 -13.17 19.17 -8.66
CA LYS A 78 -13.04 17.83 -8.07
C LYS A 78 -13.94 16.86 -8.82
N LEU A 79 -13.46 15.62 -9.00
CA LEU A 79 -14.28 14.59 -9.61
C LEU A 79 -15.48 14.30 -8.72
N ASP A 80 -16.68 14.40 -9.28
CA ASP A 80 -17.87 13.84 -8.66
C ASP A 80 -17.74 12.31 -8.54
N VAL A 81 -17.63 11.86 -7.29
CA VAL A 81 -17.47 10.45 -6.90
C VAL A 81 -18.81 9.74 -6.71
N SER A 82 -19.95 10.44 -6.80
CA SER A 82 -21.28 9.85 -6.61
C SER A 82 -21.61 8.72 -7.58
N GLN A 83 -20.98 8.74 -8.76
CA GLN A 83 -21.15 7.73 -9.81
C GLN A 83 -20.10 6.61 -9.75
N ILE A 84 -19.21 6.65 -8.78
CA ILE A 84 -18.09 5.69 -8.64
C ILE A 84 -18.44 4.69 -7.53
N PRO A 85 -18.18 3.39 -7.72
CA PRO A 85 -18.34 2.40 -6.66
C PRO A 85 -17.58 2.82 -5.39
N ALA A 86 -18.19 2.58 -4.21
CA ALA A 86 -17.64 3.01 -2.93
C ALA A 86 -16.24 2.40 -2.63
N ASP A 87 -15.93 1.25 -3.22
CA ASP A 87 -14.68 0.50 -3.07
C ASP A 87 -13.62 0.84 -4.13
N ALA A 88 -13.95 1.66 -5.13
CA ALA A 88 -13.06 1.95 -6.26
C ALA A 88 -11.75 2.63 -5.85
N LEU A 89 -11.71 3.29 -4.69
CA LEU A 89 -10.52 3.96 -4.17
C LEU A 89 -9.66 3.08 -3.24
N THR A 90 -10.17 1.93 -2.79
CA THR A 90 -9.47 1.03 -1.87
C THR A 90 -8.11 0.62 -2.40
N TRP A 91 -8.06 0.08 -3.62
CA TRP A 91 -6.81 -0.37 -4.24
C TRP A 91 -5.87 0.76 -4.66
N PRO A 92 -6.35 1.87 -5.28
CA PRO A 92 -5.51 3.03 -5.51
C PRO A 92 -4.86 3.59 -4.23
N GLU A 93 -5.61 3.71 -3.13
CA GLU A 93 -5.08 4.14 -1.84
C GLU A 93 -4.06 3.14 -1.28
N PHE A 94 -4.34 1.84 -1.38
CA PHE A 94 -3.39 0.79 -1.04
C PHE A 94 -2.08 0.94 -1.83
N HIS A 95 -2.14 1.09 -3.14
CA HIS A 95 -0.93 1.32 -3.96
C HIS A 95 -0.22 2.64 -3.60
N ASN A 96 -0.97 3.68 -3.23
CA ASN A 96 -0.41 4.96 -2.81
C ASN A 96 0.41 4.82 -1.52
N GLY A 97 -0.11 4.10 -0.52
CA GLY A 97 0.62 3.79 0.70
C GLY A 97 1.80 2.86 0.47
N CYS A 98 1.64 1.84 -0.38
CA CYS A 98 2.74 0.95 -0.77
C CYS A 98 3.89 1.73 -1.41
N ALA A 99 3.59 2.66 -2.32
CA ALA A 99 4.59 3.53 -2.93
C ALA A 99 5.30 4.45 -1.92
N VAL A 100 4.66 4.80 -0.80
CA VAL A 100 5.28 5.56 0.29
C VAL A 100 6.21 4.65 1.11
N GLY A 101 5.76 3.44 1.47
CA GLY A 101 6.61 2.49 2.19
C GLY A 101 7.82 2.02 1.37
N LEU A 102 7.67 1.82 0.06
CA LEU A 102 8.76 1.39 -0.83
C LEU A 102 9.89 2.42 -0.94
N GLN A 103 9.63 3.69 -0.60
CA GLN A 103 10.68 4.72 -0.57
C GLN A 103 11.74 4.41 0.49
N LEU A 104 11.34 3.78 1.58
CA LEU A 104 12.23 3.45 2.68
C LEU A 104 13.30 2.46 2.23
N LYS A 105 14.49 2.57 2.80
CA LYS A 105 15.54 1.56 2.59
C LYS A 105 15.10 0.21 3.15
N GLY A 106 15.41 -0.85 2.41
CA GLY A 106 15.17 -2.23 2.83
C GLY A 106 15.88 -2.61 4.13
N TYR A 107 15.36 -3.64 4.79
CA TYR A 107 15.96 -4.17 6.03
C TYR A 107 17.39 -4.65 5.76
N PRO A 108 18.36 -4.37 6.65
CA PRO A 108 19.75 -4.80 6.46
C PRO A 108 19.84 -6.34 6.51
N GLN A 109 19.88 -6.97 5.34
CA GLN A 109 19.93 -8.42 5.13
C GLN A 109 21.30 -9.05 5.44
N LYS A 110 22.38 -8.25 5.39
CA LYS A 110 23.74 -8.69 5.71
C LYS A 110 24.27 -7.90 6.90
N GLY A 111 24.96 -8.60 7.81
CA GLY A 111 25.82 -7.99 8.81
C GLY A 111 26.85 -7.04 8.16
N PRO A 112 27.63 -6.31 8.97
CA PRO A 112 28.56 -5.30 8.48
C PRO A 112 29.38 -5.82 7.29
N ALA A 113 29.61 -4.97 6.29
CA ALA A 113 30.48 -5.29 5.16
C ALA A 113 31.81 -5.89 5.66
N PRO A 114 32.46 -6.82 4.93
CA PRO A 114 33.75 -7.37 5.35
C PRO A 114 34.73 -6.22 5.62
N GLY A 115 35.13 -6.03 6.88
CA GLY A 115 35.99 -4.93 7.34
C GLY A 115 35.31 -3.84 8.18
N ALA A 116 33.98 -3.84 8.34
CA ALA A 116 33.29 -2.93 9.24
C ALA A 116 33.21 -3.52 10.67
N THR A 117 34.10 -3.05 11.55
CA THR A 117 34.03 -3.31 12.99
C THR A 117 32.95 -2.42 13.62
N GLY A 118 31.70 -2.86 13.57
CA GLY A 118 30.58 -2.13 14.16
C GLY A 118 29.35 -3.01 14.32
N SER A 119 28.55 -2.74 15.36
CA SER A 119 27.31 -3.47 15.67
C SER A 119 26.44 -3.68 14.42
N LYS A 120 25.78 -4.84 14.31
CA LYS A 120 24.74 -5.15 13.32
C LYS A 120 23.93 -3.89 13.01
N ALA A 121 24.00 -3.38 11.78
CA ALA A 121 23.33 -2.13 11.42
C ALA A 121 21.84 -2.28 11.74
N LEU A 122 21.37 -1.59 12.78
CA LEU A 122 19.96 -1.65 13.18
C LEU A 122 19.15 -0.86 12.16
N SER A 123 18.09 -1.47 11.63
CA SER A 123 17.08 -0.71 10.89
C SER A 123 16.47 0.33 11.83
N PRO A 124 16.35 1.61 11.43
CA PRO A 124 15.60 2.61 12.19
C PRO A 124 14.09 2.27 12.26
N ILE A 125 13.63 1.33 11.42
CA ILE A 125 12.26 0.82 11.42
C ILE A 125 12.17 -0.32 12.43
N THR A 126 11.78 0.03 13.66
CA THR A 126 11.54 -0.89 14.77
C THR A 126 10.07 -1.32 14.85
N ARG A 127 9.76 -2.29 15.72
CA ARG A 127 8.36 -2.65 16.06
C ARG A 127 7.53 -1.42 16.41
N ASP A 128 8.04 -0.57 17.30
CA ASP A 128 7.33 0.64 17.74
C ASP A 128 7.14 1.65 16.61
N TRP A 129 8.11 1.76 15.70
CA TRP A 129 7.98 2.61 14.51
C TRP A 129 6.83 2.14 13.62
N ILE A 130 6.69 0.83 13.40
CA ILE A 130 5.60 0.24 12.60
C ILE A 130 4.26 0.48 13.30
N LEU A 131 4.18 0.25 14.61
CA LEU A 131 2.96 0.46 15.39
C LEU A 131 2.55 1.94 15.44
N TYR A 132 3.50 2.86 15.51
CA TYR A 132 3.23 4.31 15.51
C TYR A 132 2.59 4.79 14.20
N HIS A 133 3.03 4.24 13.06
CA HIS A 133 2.50 4.61 11.74
C HIS A 133 1.22 3.86 11.36
N TYR A 134 0.76 2.91 12.18
CA TYR A 134 -0.44 2.16 11.91
C TYR A 134 -1.59 2.63 12.83
N PRO A 135 -2.61 3.34 12.30
CA PRO A 135 -3.68 3.90 13.12
C PRO A 135 -4.60 2.82 13.70
N ALA A 136 -5.34 3.18 14.75
CA ALA A 136 -6.35 2.30 15.36
C ALA A 136 -7.46 1.92 14.37
N GLN A 137 -7.86 2.85 13.49
CA GLN A 137 -8.78 2.58 12.38
C GLN A 137 -7.97 2.37 11.10
N PRO A 138 -7.90 1.13 10.57
CA PRO A 138 -7.06 0.82 9.43
C PRO A 138 -7.60 1.50 8.17
N THR A 139 -6.69 2.00 7.35
CA THR A 139 -7.02 2.54 6.02
C THR A 139 -6.31 1.71 4.95
N PRO A 140 -6.83 1.65 3.72
CA PRO A 140 -6.17 0.93 2.63
C PRO A 140 -4.75 1.46 2.39
N ALA A 141 -4.54 2.78 2.50
CA ALA A 141 -3.22 3.40 2.46
C ALA A 141 -2.24 2.85 3.51
N ASN A 142 -2.64 2.77 4.78
CA ASN A 142 -1.76 2.24 5.81
C ASN A 142 -1.49 0.74 5.65
N ALA A 143 -2.48 -0.02 5.17
CA ALA A 143 -2.27 -1.42 4.76
C ALA A 143 -1.24 -1.55 3.63
N GLY A 144 -1.31 -0.67 2.62
CA GLY A 144 -0.34 -0.64 1.53
C GLY A 144 1.08 -0.35 2.01
N MET A 145 1.25 0.62 2.91
CA MET A 145 2.55 0.90 3.51
C MET A 145 3.07 -0.30 4.31
N LEU A 146 2.21 -0.97 5.08
CA LEU A 146 2.55 -2.18 5.82
C LEU A 146 3.00 -3.32 4.89
N PHE A 147 2.34 -3.48 3.75
CA PHE A 147 2.75 -4.44 2.72
C PHE A 147 4.16 -4.14 2.19
N ALA A 148 4.44 -2.87 1.86
CA ALA A 148 5.76 -2.46 1.39
C ALA A 148 6.87 -2.71 2.42
N LEU A 149 6.61 -2.50 3.71
CA LEU A 149 7.53 -2.86 4.79
C LEU A 149 7.81 -4.37 4.82
N GLY A 150 6.80 -5.19 4.55
CA GLY A 150 6.94 -6.64 4.42
C GLY A 150 7.79 -7.08 3.23
N LEU A 151 7.59 -6.47 2.06
CA LEU A 151 8.43 -6.71 0.88
C LEU A 151 9.91 -6.38 1.14
N GLN A 152 10.17 -5.46 2.06
CA GLN A 152 11.50 -5.02 2.46
C GLN A 152 12.09 -5.78 3.66
N GLY A 153 11.35 -6.72 4.25
CA GLY A 153 11.79 -7.55 5.39
C GLY A 153 11.63 -6.90 6.77
N HIS A 154 11.05 -5.71 6.86
CA HIS A 154 10.89 -4.99 8.13
C HIS A 154 9.84 -5.61 9.06
N LEU A 155 8.92 -6.43 8.55
CA LEU A 155 7.93 -7.12 9.38
C LEU A 155 8.52 -8.21 10.28
N SER A 156 9.81 -8.55 10.10
CA SER A 156 10.53 -9.43 11.03
C SER A 156 10.65 -8.86 12.44
N ALA A 157 10.49 -7.54 12.60
CA ALA A 157 10.47 -6.86 13.89
C ALA A 157 9.14 -7.04 14.67
N LEU A 158 8.06 -7.47 14.00
CA LEU A 158 6.75 -7.63 14.64
C LEU A 158 6.68 -8.92 15.46
N ALA A 159 6.02 -8.84 16.62
CA ALA A 159 5.65 -10.04 17.36
C ALA A 159 4.36 -10.63 16.77
N LEU A 160 4.17 -11.95 16.95
CA LEU A 160 2.97 -12.64 16.49
C LEU A 160 1.68 -12.02 17.07
N THR A 161 1.74 -11.49 18.29
CA THR A 161 0.63 -10.75 18.92
C THR A 161 0.22 -9.50 18.14
N ASP A 162 1.17 -8.78 17.53
CA ASP A 162 0.85 -7.61 16.71
C ASP A 162 0.18 -8.04 15.41
N VAL A 163 0.66 -9.13 14.82
CA VAL A 163 0.07 -9.69 13.61
C VAL A 163 -1.39 -10.09 13.85
N PHE A 164 -1.68 -10.79 14.94
CA PHE A 164 -3.05 -11.11 15.32
C PHE A 164 -3.91 -9.86 15.55
N ARG A 165 -3.36 -8.81 16.17
CA ARG A 165 -4.06 -7.53 16.34
C ARG A 165 -4.42 -6.88 15.01
N PHE A 166 -3.51 -6.90 14.02
CA PHE A 166 -3.82 -6.36 12.69
C PHE A 166 -4.93 -7.14 11.98
N MET A 167 -4.94 -8.47 12.12
CA MET A 167 -5.95 -9.33 11.50
C MET A 167 -7.31 -9.29 12.22
N SER A 168 -7.35 -9.05 13.53
CA SER A 168 -8.60 -9.02 14.31
C SER A 168 -9.57 -7.93 13.88
N VAL A 169 -9.08 -6.88 13.20
CA VAL A 169 -9.90 -5.76 12.71
C VAL A 169 -10.75 -6.13 11.48
N ARG A 170 -10.54 -7.32 10.88
CA ARG A 170 -11.27 -7.81 9.69
C ARG A 170 -11.29 -6.80 8.52
N HIS A 171 -10.16 -6.12 8.30
CA HIS A 171 -9.98 -5.21 7.18
C HIS A 171 -9.17 -5.91 6.08
N ASP A 172 -9.83 -6.30 5.00
CA ASP A 172 -9.25 -7.11 3.92
C ASP A 172 -7.90 -6.59 3.38
N PRO A 173 -7.73 -5.30 3.03
CA PRO A 173 -6.44 -4.80 2.58
C PRO A 173 -5.32 -5.02 3.60
N THR A 174 -5.61 -4.89 4.90
CA THR A 174 -4.64 -5.13 5.96
C THR A 174 -4.27 -6.60 6.05
N THR A 175 -5.27 -7.48 6.00
CA THR A 175 -5.02 -8.92 6.03
C THR A 175 -4.15 -9.33 4.83
N ILE A 176 -4.48 -8.85 3.63
CA ILE A 176 -3.68 -9.09 2.41
C ILE A 176 -2.25 -8.58 2.58
N ALA A 177 -2.08 -7.35 3.10
CA ALA A 177 -0.77 -6.77 3.35
C ALA A 177 0.09 -7.61 4.32
N ILE A 178 -0.53 -8.10 5.40
CA ILE A 178 0.14 -8.92 6.41
C ILE A 178 0.52 -10.29 5.85
N LEU A 179 -0.41 -10.99 5.20
CA LEU A 179 -0.16 -12.34 4.68
C LEU A 179 0.96 -12.33 3.63
N LEU A 180 0.87 -11.44 2.64
CA LEU A 180 1.90 -11.32 1.61
C LEU A 180 3.20 -10.71 2.15
N GLY A 181 3.10 -9.71 3.03
CA GLY A 181 4.26 -9.02 3.59
C GLY A 181 5.11 -9.94 4.48
N LEU A 182 4.47 -10.74 5.34
CA LEU A 182 5.17 -11.74 6.16
C LEU A 182 5.73 -12.87 5.29
N ALA A 183 4.97 -13.37 4.33
CA ALA A 183 5.47 -14.38 3.40
C ALA A 183 6.69 -13.89 2.61
N ALA A 184 6.71 -12.62 2.17
CA ALA A 184 7.87 -12.01 1.53
C ALA A 184 9.05 -11.82 2.48
N THR A 185 8.80 -11.44 3.74
CA THR A 185 9.82 -11.29 4.78
C THR A 185 10.52 -12.62 5.09
N TYR A 186 9.74 -13.70 5.15
CA TYR A 186 10.18 -15.06 5.49
C TYR A 186 10.30 -15.96 4.24
N ARG A 187 10.52 -15.36 3.07
CA ARG A 187 10.59 -16.09 1.80
C ARG A 187 11.64 -17.21 1.86
N GLY A 188 11.23 -18.43 1.49
CA GLY A 188 12.11 -19.62 1.45
C GLY A 188 12.50 -20.19 2.82
N THR A 189 11.99 -19.67 3.94
CA THR A 189 12.36 -20.19 5.28
C THR A 189 11.48 -21.35 5.75
N MET A 190 10.35 -21.60 5.08
CA MET A 190 9.37 -22.65 5.44
C MET A 190 8.94 -22.59 6.92
N THR A 191 8.85 -21.40 7.50
CA THR A 191 8.56 -21.22 8.93
C THR A 191 7.14 -21.68 9.28
N ALA A 192 7.03 -22.70 10.12
CA ALA A 192 5.76 -23.32 10.50
C ALA A 192 4.71 -22.33 11.01
N ALA A 193 5.10 -21.32 11.81
CA ALA A 193 4.17 -20.31 12.31
C ALA A 193 3.50 -19.49 11.19
N ILE A 194 4.27 -19.13 10.15
CA ILE A 194 3.75 -18.38 9.00
C ILE A 194 2.91 -19.30 8.11
N THR A 195 3.35 -20.56 7.92
CA THR A 195 2.54 -21.58 7.21
C THR A 195 1.18 -21.74 7.86
N SER A 196 1.12 -21.97 9.18
CA SER A 196 -0.14 -22.14 9.90
C SER A 196 -1.05 -20.91 9.76
N MET A 197 -0.48 -19.70 9.84
CA MET A 197 -1.22 -18.46 9.65
C MET A 197 -1.83 -18.36 8.24
N LEU A 198 -1.05 -18.65 7.19
CA LEU A 198 -1.54 -18.63 5.81
C LEU A 198 -2.61 -19.70 5.57
N SER A 199 -2.41 -20.91 6.09
CA SER A 199 -3.35 -22.03 5.95
C SER A 199 -4.72 -21.76 6.56
N LEU A 200 -4.80 -21.00 7.67
CA LEU A 200 -6.07 -20.59 8.28
C LEU A 200 -6.95 -19.73 7.36
N HIS A 201 -6.36 -19.11 6.34
CA HIS A 201 -7.06 -18.28 5.37
C HIS A 201 -7.36 -19.02 4.05
N LEU A 202 -7.04 -20.32 3.97
CA LEU A 202 -7.31 -21.16 2.80
C LEU A 202 -8.48 -22.10 3.11
N ALA A 203 -9.60 -21.90 2.39
CA ALA A 203 -10.80 -22.72 2.53
C ALA A 203 -10.55 -24.21 2.21
N ALA A 204 -9.53 -24.53 1.41
CA ALA A 204 -9.15 -25.91 1.08
C ALA A 204 -8.47 -26.66 2.24
N ILE A 205 -7.90 -25.94 3.21
CA ILE A 205 -7.09 -26.52 4.30
C ILE A 205 -7.79 -26.37 5.65
N THR A 206 -8.59 -25.32 5.82
CA THR A 206 -9.31 -25.07 7.07
C THR A 206 -10.65 -25.82 7.05
N PRO A 207 -11.01 -26.55 8.13
CA PRO A 207 -12.35 -27.13 8.25
C PRO A 207 -13.42 -26.06 7.99
N ALA A 208 -14.53 -26.43 7.34
CA ALA A 208 -15.62 -25.50 7.08
C ALA A 208 -16.22 -25.02 8.41
N TYR A 209 -15.73 -23.89 8.91
CA TYR A 209 -16.30 -23.20 10.05
C TYR A 209 -17.40 -22.26 9.52
N PRO A 210 -18.65 -22.42 9.95
CA PRO A 210 -19.77 -21.62 9.44
C PRO A 210 -19.62 -20.11 9.65
N ASP A 211 -18.76 -19.67 10.58
CA ASP A 211 -18.56 -18.25 10.92
C ASP A 211 -17.29 -17.62 10.30
N LEU A 212 -16.52 -18.36 9.50
CA LEU A 212 -15.26 -17.88 8.91
C LEU A 212 -15.45 -17.55 7.42
N GLU A 213 -16.14 -16.44 7.14
CA GLU A 213 -16.21 -15.89 5.78
C GLU A 213 -14.91 -15.15 5.44
N VAL A 214 -14.02 -15.80 4.68
CA VAL A 214 -12.78 -15.19 4.16
C VAL A 214 -12.99 -14.79 2.71
N SER A 215 -12.74 -13.52 2.37
CA SER A 215 -12.90 -13.03 1.01
C SER A 215 -11.93 -13.70 0.02
N LEU A 216 -12.36 -13.83 -1.24
CA LEU A 216 -11.54 -14.46 -2.30
C LEU A 216 -10.17 -13.78 -2.47
N LEU A 217 -10.10 -12.48 -2.25
CA LEU A 217 -8.86 -11.69 -2.33
C LEU A 217 -7.88 -12.10 -1.23
N VAL A 218 -8.37 -12.29 0.00
CA VAL A 218 -7.55 -12.77 1.12
C VAL A 218 -7.10 -14.22 0.88
N GLN A 219 -7.97 -15.10 0.39
CA GLN A 219 -7.60 -16.49 0.07
C GLN A 219 -6.52 -16.54 -1.02
N THR A 220 -6.65 -15.70 -2.04
CA THR A 220 -5.66 -15.58 -3.13
C THR A 220 -4.31 -15.08 -2.59
N ALA A 221 -4.33 -14.07 -1.73
CA ALA A 221 -3.14 -13.56 -1.06
C ALA A 221 -2.46 -14.63 -0.19
N ALA A 222 -3.25 -15.41 0.55
CA ALA A 222 -2.75 -16.53 1.35
C ALA A 222 -2.07 -17.59 0.47
N LEU A 223 -2.68 -17.96 -0.65
CA LEU A 223 -2.14 -18.96 -1.58
C LEU A 223 -0.79 -18.50 -2.18
N ILE A 224 -0.72 -17.25 -2.63
CA ILE A 224 0.53 -16.65 -3.11
C ILE A 224 1.57 -16.61 -1.98
N GLY A 225 1.15 -16.28 -0.76
CA GLY A 225 2.02 -16.27 0.42
C GLY A 225 2.62 -17.64 0.73
N VAL A 226 1.85 -18.72 0.61
CA VAL A 226 2.38 -20.09 0.74
C VAL A 226 3.43 -20.35 -0.34
N GLY A 227 3.17 -19.97 -1.59
CA GLY A 227 4.14 -20.08 -2.67
C GLY A 227 5.45 -19.35 -2.39
N LEU A 228 5.40 -18.12 -1.87
CA LEU A 228 6.60 -17.36 -1.49
C LEU A 228 7.36 -18.00 -0.33
N LEU A 229 6.66 -18.54 0.67
CA LEU A 229 7.27 -19.14 1.85
C LEU A 229 8.03 -20.43 1.53
N TYR A 230 7.56 -21.19 0.52
CA TYR A 230 8.10 -22.49 0.11
C TYR A 230 8.90 -22.47 -1.20
N GLN A 231 9.17 -21.28 -1.77
CA GLN A 231 10.00 -21.11 -2.97
C GLN A 231 11.47 -21.44 -2.70
#